data_AF-A0A1H2AAW2-F1
#
_entry.id   AF-A0A1H2AAW2-F1
#
_cell.length_a   1.000
_cell.length_b   1.000
_cell.length_c   1.000
_cell.angle_alpha   90.00
_cell.angle_beta   90.00
_cell.angle_gamma   90.00
#
_symmetry.space_group_name_H-M   'P 1'
#
loop_
_entity.id
_entity.type
_entity.pdbx_description
1 polymer ?
#
loop_
_entity_poly.entity_id
_entity_poly.type
_entity_poly.pdbx_seq_one_letter_code
_entity_poly.pdbx_strand_id
1 'polypeptide(L)'
;MLPPTRLLIAIGFLACAFQAQAACDIKAFDGKSLSRCKVWPAVQNQAIAVTSTYLADPGDDEAGVFDLDLAIVDASSAKPIATYRKPGAYNSDAVRFEDLRIDTARYRLAPETRAFGLRSRFSHSSQANPYEKTDLALYVREGNALRPVLEGLVIAKSNGEFVDCEGYEKKIRRSVEVGPTSHHGLADLIVTTRGSKTKNTRSGQQCVSSVTQLKQTRITLTYDGEQYVVPEDFRGY
;
A
#
# COMPACT_ATOMS: atom_id res chain seq x y z
N MET A 1 40.83 35.67 49.62
CA MET A 1 40.84 34.33 48.99
C MET A 1 39.39 33.93 48.71
N LEU A 2 38.94 34.08 47.46
CA LEU A 2 37.61 33.69 46.94
C LEU A 2 37.84 33.13 45.52
N PRO A 3 37.13 32.06 45.09
CA PRO A 3 37.60 31.11 44.08
C PRO A 3 37.26 31.53 42.62
N PRO A 4 37.89 30.91 41.61
CA PRO A 4 37.68 31.27 40.21
C PRO A 4 36.43 30.59 39.63
N THR A 5 35.58 31.38 38.99
CA THR A 5 34.40 30.93 38.25
C THR A 5 34.82 30.14 37.01
N ARG A 6 34.50 28.84 36.96
CA ARG A 6 34.71 27.98 35.78
C ARG A 6 33.63 28.27 34.74
N LEU A 7 34.04 28.79 33.59
CA LEU A 7 33.20 28.92 32.40
C LEU A 7 33.14 27.55 31.69
N LEU A 8 31.98 26.89 31.74
CA LEU A 8 31.71 25.66 31.00
C LEU A 8 31.26 26.02 29.58
N ILE A 9 32.09 25.71 28.58
CA ILE A 9 31.73 25.81 27.17
C ILE A 9 30.88 24.58 26.82
N ALA A 10 29.58 24.80 26.58
CA ALA A 10 28.70 23.78 26.04
C ALA A 10 28.96 23.61 24.54
N ILE A 11 29.66 22.54 24.17
CA ILE A 11 29.78 22.11 22.77
C ILE A 11 28.46 21.43 22.40
N GLY A 12 27.63 22.14 21.63
CA GLY A 12 26.42 21.58 21.05
C GLY A 12 26.77 20.52 20.01
N PHE A 13 26.51 19.26 20.31
CA PHE A 13 26.54 18.19 19.32
C PHE A 13 25.37 18.39 18.35
N LEU A 14 25.68 18.85 17.14
CA LEU A 14 24.76 18.82 16.01
C LEU A 14 24.57 17.35 15.63
N ALA A 15 23.52 16.71 16.15
CA ALA A 15 23.14 15.36 15.74
C ALA A 15 22.63 15.42 14.30
N CYS A 16 23.51 15.18 13.32
CA CYS A 16 23.08 14.82 11.98
C CYS A 16 22.31 13.50 12.09
N ALA A 17 20.98 13.56 11.94
CA ALA A 17 20.18 12.36 11.74
C ALA A 17 20.62 11.74 10.41
N PHE A 18 21.54 10.77 10.46
CA PHE A 18 21.76 9.85 9.36
C PHE A 18 20.43 9.15 9.11
N GLN A 19 19.72 9.56 8.07
CA GLN A 19 18.64 8.75 7.55
C GLN A 19 19.29 7.46 7.05
N ALA A 20 19.16 6.38 7.81
CA ALA A 20 19.66 5.07 7.41
C ALA A 20 18.97 4.69 6.10
N GLN A 21 19.68 4.87 4.99
CA GLN A 21 19.25 4.41 3.69
C GLN A 21 19.63 2.94 3.58
N ALA A 22 18.64 2.08 3.32
CA ALA A 22 18.92 0.66 3.11
C ALA A 22 19.70 0.46 1.81
N ALA A 23 20.52 -0.58 1.76
CA ALA A 23 21.40 -0.89 0.64
C ALA A 23 20.68 -1.48 -0.60
N CYS A 24 19.35 -1.67 -0.55
CA CYS A 24 18.59 -2.16 -1.70
C CYS A 24 18.25 -1.06 -2.71
N ASP A 25 18.07 -1.49 -3.97
CA ASP A 25 17.82 -0.58 -5.09
C ASP A 25 16.43 0.07 -5.06
N ILE A 26 16.37 1.30 -5.57
CA ILE A 26 15.13 2.05 -5.79
C ILE A 26 15.10 2.47 -7.25
N LYS A 27 14.01 2.12 -7.94
CA LYS A 27 13.77 2.48 -9.33
C LYS A 27 12.36 3.07 -9.47
N ALA A 28 12.26 4.30 -9.95
CA ALA A 28 10.98 4.90 -10.31
C ALA A 28 10.27 4.07 -11.39
N PHE A 29 8.94 4.11 -11.42
CA PHE A 29 8.20 3.37 -12.44
C PHE A 29 8.43 3.98 -13.83
N ASP A 30 8.86 3.16 -14.78
CA ASP A 30 9.16 3.56 -16.17
C ASP A 30 8.12 3.03 -17.18
N GLY A 31 6.99 2.53 -16.70
CA GLY A 31 5.97 1.85 -17.50
C GLY A 31 6.18 0.35 -17.64
N LYS A 32 7.38 -0.18 -17.36
CA LYS A 32 7.68 -1.63 -17.46
C LYS A 32 8.21 -2.23 -16.17
N SER A 33 8.92 -1.48 -15.34
CA SER A 33 9.32 -1.97 -14.03
C SER A 33 9.54 -0.85 -13.01
N LEU A 34 9.51 -1.25 -11.75
CA LEU A 34 9.86 -0.40 -10.61
C LEU A 34 10.55 -1.23 -9.54
N SER A 35 11.26 -0.55 -8.65
CA SER A 35 11.73 -1.13 -7.38
C SER A 35 11.51 -0.15 -6.24
N ARG A 36 11.19 -0.66 -5.05
CA ARG A 36 11.12 0.11 -3.80
C ARG A 36 11.94 -0.59 -2.74
N CYS A 37 12.62 0.21 -1.93
CA CYS A 37 13.40 -0.23 -0.79
C CYS A 37 13.01 0.65 0.40
N LYS A 38 12.71 0.03 1.54
CA LYS A 38 12.31 0.75 2.75
C LYS A 38 12.80 0.02 3.99
N VAL A 39 13.61 0.68 4.83
CA VAL A 39 13.96 0.18 6.17
C VAL A 39 12.68 -0.14 6.92
N TRP A 40 12.60 -1.32 7.54
CA TRP A 40 11.43 -1.73 8.30
C TRP A 40 11.53 -1.19 9.73
N PRO A 41 10.75 -0.16 10.12
CA PRO A 41 10.99 0.50 11.41
C PRO A 41 10.68 -0.39 12.63
N ALA A 42 10.02 -1.52 12.41
CA ALA A 42 9.62 -2.44 13.45
C ALA A 42 10.64 -3.56 13.71
N VAL A 43 11.62 -3.75 12.82
CA VAL A 43 12.61 -4.83 12.91
C VAL A 43 13.99 -4.26 12.61
N GLN A 44 14.89 -4.31 13.60
CA GLN A 44 16.23 -3.74 13.46
C GLN A 44 17.00 -4.42 12.32
N ASN A 45 17.83 -3.63 11.63
CA ASN A 45 18.72 -4.07 10.55
C ASN A 45 18.01 -4.77 9.38
N GLN A 46 16.70 -4.60 9.22
CA GLN A 46 15.96 -5.17 8.10
C GLN A 46 15.32 -4.08 7.25
N ALA A 47 15.26 -4.36 5.95
CA ALA A 47 14.52 -3.56 4.99
C ALA A 47 13.60 -4.46 4.17
N ILE A 48 12.55 -3.86 3.62
CA ILE A 48 11.67 -4.51 2.65
C ILE A 48 12.11 -4.01 1.28
N ALA A 49 12.42 -4.95 0.39
CA ALA A 49 12.77 -4.71 -1.00
C ALA A 49 11.67 -5.33 -1.87
N VAL A 50 11.19 -4.58 -2.86
CA VAL A 50 10.19 -5.07 -3.80
C VAL A 50 10.51 -4.61 -5.20
N THR A 51 10.33 -5.51 -6.17
CA THR A 51 10.46 -5.24 -7.60
C THR A 51 9.20 -5.74 -8.30
N SER A 52 8.72 -4.95 -9.26
CA SER A 52 7.59 -5.33 -10.11
C SER A 52 8.03 -5.19 -11.57
N THR A 53 7.82 -6.22 -12.38
CA THR A 53 8.32 -6.28 -13.77
C THR A 53 7.22 -6.73 -14.71
N TYR A 54 7.00 -5.97 -15.78
CA TYR A 54 6.03 -6.24 -16.81
C TYR A 54 6.43 -7.44 -17.68
N LEU A 55 5.45 -8.28 -17.95
CA LEU A 55 5.46 -9.36 -18.91
C LEU A 55 4.29 -9.12 -19.86
N ALA A 56 4.61 -8.86 -21.13
CA ALA A 56 3.62 -8.69 -22.19
C ALA A 56 2.93 -10.02 -22.50
N ASP A 57 1.65 -9.96 -22.88
CA ASP A 57 0.95 -11.12 -23.39
C ASP A 57 1.50 -11.53 -24.77
N PRO A 58 1.48 -12.82 -25.13
CA PRO A 58 1.97 -13.26 -26.43
C PRO A 58 1.21 -12.59 -27.58
N GLY A 59 1.86 -11.67 -28.29
CA GLY A 59 1.30 -10.98 -29.46
C GLY A 59 0.57 -9.66 -29.15
N ASP A 60 0.58 -9.20 -27.91
CA ASP A 60 0.03 -7.91 -27.49
C ASP A 60 1.04 -7.18 -26.60
N ASP A 61 1.57 -6.04 -27.06
CA ASP A 61 2.51 -5.23 -26.30
C ASP A 61 1.84 -4.20 -25.38
N GLU A 62 0.52 -4.03 -25.51
CA GLU A 62 -0.32 -3.11 -24.74
C GLU A 62 -1.06 -3.81 -23.58
N ALA A 63 -1.26 -5.13 -23.65
CA ALA A 63 -1.82 -5.97 -22.60
C ALA A 63 -0.78 -6.91 -21.97
N GLY A 64 -0.90 -7.11 -20.66
CA GLY A 64 -0.02 -8.01 -19.94
C GLY A 64 -0.16 -7.94 -18.43
N VAL A 65 0.81 -8.54 -17.76
CA VAL A 65 0.84 -8.70 -16.31
C VAL A 65 2.15 -8.21 -15.73
N PHE A 66 2.15 -7.89 -14.45
CA PHE A 66 3.36 -7.60 -13.69
C PHE A 66 3.65 -8.73 -12.71
N ASP A 67 4.85 -9.28 -12.81
CA ASP A 67 5.42 -10.15 -11.79
C ASP A 67 5.83 -9.35 -10.56
N LEU A 68 5.68 -9.97 -9.38
CA LEU A 68 6.12 -9.41 -8.10
C LEU A 68 7.27 -10.25 -7.53
N ASP A 69 8.40 -9.60 -7.27
CA ASP A 69 9.51 -10.11 -6.45
C ASP A 69 9.56 -9.30 -5.14
N LEU A 70 9.45 -9.98 -4.01
CA LEU A 70 9.40 -9.37 -2.68
C LEU A 70 10.42 -10.03 -1.75
N ALA A 71 11.12 -9.22 -0.97
CA ALA A 71 12.07 -9.70 0.01
C ALA A 71 12.10 -8.86 1.29
N ILE A 72 12.33 -9.53 2.42
CA ILE A 72 13.01 -8.92 3.55
C ILE A 72 14.50 -9.13 3.31
N VAL A 73 15.28 -8.06 3.44
CA VAL A 73 16.72 -8.06 3.28
C VAL A 73 17.41 -7.50 4.51
N ASP A 74 18.67 -7.87 4.72
CA ASP A 74 19.55 -7.14 5.63
C ASP A 74 19.72 -5.71 5.11
N ALA A 75 19.44 -4.72 5.96
CA ALA A 75 19.39 -3.32 5.56
C ALA A 75 20.75 -2.77 5.12
N SER A 76 21.86 -3.37 5.58
CA SER A 76 23.22 -2.89 5.30
C SER A 76 23.85 -3.53 4.06
N SER A 77 23.50 -4.78 3.78
CA SER A 77 24.13 -5.59 2.73
C SER A 77 23.18 -6.01 1.60
N ALA A 78 21.89 -5.71 1.73
CA ALA A 78 20.82 -6.14 0.82
C ALA A 78 20.71 -7.66 0.65
N LYS A 79 21.36 -8.46 1.50
CA LYS A 79 21.28 -9.92 1.47
C LYS A 79 19.86 -10.38 1.83
N PRO A 80 19.24 -11.29 1.06
CA PRO A 80 17.89 -11.75 1.33
C PRO A 80 17.83 -12.58 2.61
N ILE A 81 16.82 -12.27 3.44
CA ILE A 81 16.49 -12.97 4.68
C ILE A 81 15.25 -13.84 4.47
N ALA A 82 14.25 -13.30 3.78
CA ALA A 82 13.07 -14.04 3.36
C ALA A 82 12.54 -13.50 2.04
N THR A 83 12.01 -14.36 1.17
CA THR A 83 11.57 -13.97 -0.18
C THR A 83 10.19 -14.50 -0.51
N TYR A 84 9.57 -13.88 -1.51
CA TYR A 84 8.34 -14.32 -2.15
C TYR A 84 8.31 -13.85 -3.59
N ARG A 85 7.85 -14.72 -4.48
CA ARG A 85 7.66 -14.45 -5.91
C ARG A 85 6.23 -14.77 -6.27
N LYS A 86 5.55 -13.84 -6.93
CA LYS A 86 4.22 -14.05 -7.51
C LYS A 86 4.25 -13.66 -8.98
N PRO A 87 4.36 -14.63 -9.89
CA PRO A 87 4.18 -14.37 -11.32
C PRO A 87 2.76 -13.87 -11.59
N GLY A 88 2.62 -12.92 -12.51
CA GLY A 88 1.32 -12.34 -12.86
C GLY A 88 0.56 -11.73 -11.68
N ALA A 89 1.27 -11.14 -10.71
CA ALA A 89 0.68 -10.58 -9.50
C ALA A 89 -0.34 -9.48 -9.77
N TYR A 90 -0.12 -8.69 -10.83
CA TYR A 90 -1.00 -7.59 -11.19
C TYR A 90 -1.33 -7.64 -12.68
N ASN A 91 -2.60 -7.80 -13.01
CA ASN A 91 -3.07 -7.55 -14.37
C ASN A 91 -3.05 -6.04 -14.65
N SER A 92 -2.67 -5.66 -15.86
CA SER A 92 -2.61 -4.27 -16.30
C SER A 92 -3.30 -4.08 -17.65
N ASP A 93 -4.47 -4.71 -17.82
CA ASP A 93 -5.35 -4.52 -18.98
C ASP A 93 -6.52 -3.60 -18.62
N ALA A 94 -6.79 -2.63 -19.49
CA ALA A 94 -7.75 -1.52 -19.38
C ALA A 94 -7.59 -0.59 -18.14
N VAL A 95 -7.31 -1.13 -16.96
CA VAL A 95 -6.97 -0.44 -15.72
C VAL A 95 -5.50 -0.68 -15.43
N ARG A 96 -4.66 0.28 -15.82
CA ARG A 96 -3.20 0.15 -15.82
C ARG A 96 -2.64 0.16 -14.41
N PHE A 97 -1.61 -0.65 -14.19
CA PHE A 97 -0.77 -0.55 -13.00
C PHE A 97 0.07 0.74 -13.04
N GLU A 98 0.05 1.50 -11.95
CA GLU A 98 0.66 2.84 -11.87
C GLU A 98 1.80 2.93 -10.85
N ASP A 99 1.66 2.25 -9.71
CA ASP A 99 2.61 2.38 -8.61
C ASP A 99 2.50 1.20 -7.64
N LEU A 100 3.59 0.99 -6.90
CA LEU A 100 3.67 0.06 -5.78
C LEU A 100 4.38 0.74 -4.61
N ARG A 101 3.81 0.64 -3.42
CA ARG A 101 4.38 1.23 -2.20
C ARG A 101 4.43 0.24 -1.06
N ILE A 102 5.51 0.31 -0.28
CA ILE A 102 5.69 -0.46 0.94
C ILE A 102 4.96 0.23 2.10
N ASP A 103 3.97 -0.46 2.65
CA ASP A 103 3.22 -0.09 3.84
C ASP A 103 3.83 -0.74 5.08
N THR A 104 4.28 0.09 6.02
CA THR A 104 4.88 -0.36 7.29
C THR A 104 4.04 0.06 8.49
N ALA A 105 2.72 0.19 8.32
CA ALA A 105 1.80 0.41 9.43
C ALA A 105 1.90 -0.72 10.47
N ARG A 106 1.29 -0.50 11.64
CA ARG A 106 1.47 -1.34 12.83
C ARG A 106 0.63 -2.63 12.77
N TYR A 107 0.86 -3.47 11.76
CA TYR A 107 0.21 -4.78 11.61
C TYR A 107 0.86 -5.85 12.50
N ARG A 108 0.85 -5.66 13.83
CA ARG A 108 1.27 -6.71 14.78
C ARG A 108 0.12 -7.70 14.93
N LEU A 109 0.13 -8.77 14.14
CA LEU A 109 -0.95 -9.75 14.07
C LEU A 109 -0.87 -10.78 15.22
N ALA A 110 0.32 -11.03 15.77
CA ALA A 110 0.52 -11.84 16.96
C ALA A 110 1.73 -11.28 17.76
N PRO A 111 2.03 -11.77 18.98
CA PRO A 111 3.18 -11.30 19.75
C PRO A 111 4.49 -11.27 18.95
N GLU A 112 4.76 -12.35 18.21
CA GLU A 112 5.98 -12.53 17.38
C GLU A 112 5.71 -12.42 15.87
N THR A 113 4.47 -12.16 15.46
CA THR A 113 4.10 -12.06 14.05
C THR A 113 3.71 -10.63 13.71
N ARG A 114 4.58 -9.96 12.94
CA ARG A 114 4.29 -8.65 12.37
C ARG A 114 4.28 -8.73 10.85
N ALA A 115 3.18 -8.27 10.27
CA ALA A 115 3.07 -8.10 8.83
C ALA A 115 3.61 -6.74 8.38
N PHE A 116 3.93 -6.67 7.09
CA PHE A 116 4.00 -5.42 6.33
C PHE A 116 3.07 -5.53 5.13
N GLY A 117 2.77 -4.41 4.49
CA GLY A 117 1.88 -4.37 3.36
C GLY A 117 2.53 -3.88 2.07
N LEU A 118 1.88 -4.23 0.95
CA LEU A 118 2.10 -3.62 -0.34
C LEU A 118 0.82 -2.93 -0.79
N ARG A 119 0.94 -1.69 -1.25
CA ARG A 119 -0.15 -0.91 -1.84
C ARG A 119 0.09 -0.76 -3.33
N SER A 120 -0.69 -1.46 -4.15
CA SER A 120 -0.64 -1.38 -5.61
C SER A 120 -1.72 -0.44 -6.11
N ARG A 121 -1.32 0.56 -6.91
CA ARG A 121 -2.22 1.57 -7.47
C ARG A 121 -2.50 1.25 -8.93
N PHE A 122 -3.76 1.41 -9.32
CA PHE A 122 -4.20 1.20 -10.69
C PHE A 122 -5.10 2.34 -11.14
N SER A 123 -5.06 2.69 -12.43
CA SER A 123 -5.88 3.76 -12.99
C SER A 123 -6.36 3.47 -14.42
N HIS A 124 -7.49 4.06 -14.77
CA HIS A 124 -7.99 4.14 -16.14
C HIS A 124 -8.16 5.62 -16.51
N SER A 125 -7.63 6.01 -17.67
CA SER A 125 -7.46 7.41 -18.06
C SER A 125 -8.65 8.01 -18.83
N SER A 126 -9.81 7.33 -18.90
CA SER A 126 -11.00 7.89 -19.56
C SER A 126 -11.56 9.08 -18.77
N GLN A 127 -11.76 10.21 -19.45
CA GLN A 127 -12.42 11.38 -18.86
C GLN A 127 -13.92 11.12 -18.64
N ALA A 128 -14.55 10.40 -19.56
CA ALA A 128 -15.96 10.03 -19.43
C ALA A 128 -16.17 8.99 -18.32
N ASN A 129 -15.26 8.03 -18.17
CA ASN A 129 -15.37 6.94 -17.20
C ASN A 129 -14.10 6.82 -16.34
N PRO A 130 -13.76 7.83 -15.51
CA PRO A 130 -12.54 7.78 -14.72
C PRO A 130 -12.62 6.67 -13.69
N TYR A 131 -11.50 5.96 -13.50
CA TYR A 131 -11.39 4.90 -12.52
C TYR A 131 -9.99 4.89 -11.90
N GLU A 132 -9.93 4.74 -10.58
CA GLU A 132 -8.69 4.52 -9.84
C GLU A 132 -8.97 3.56 -8.69
N LYS A 133 -8.04 2.65 -8.42
CA LYS A 133 -8.06 1.86 -7.18
C LYS A 133 -6.67 1.74 -6.56
N THR A 134 -6.65 1.45 -5.27
CA THR A 134 -5.45 1.01 -4.56
C THR A 134 -5.79 -0.23 -3.77
N ASP A 135 -5.09 -1.33 -4.07
CA ASP A 135 -5.24 -2.61 -3.38
C ASP A 135 -4.18 -2.72 -2.29
N LEU A 136 -4.54 -3.34 -1.16
CA LEU A 136 -3.62 -3.69 -0.07
C LEU A 136 -3.47 -5.20 -0.01
N ALA A 137 -2.22 -5.64 -0.02
CA ALA A 137 -1.84 -6.98 0.39
C ALA A 137 -1.01 -6.91 1.68
N LEU A 138 -1.10 -7.92 2.55
CA LEU A 138 -0.27 -8.07 3.75
C LEU A 138 0.52 -9.36 3.69
N TYR A 139 1.77 -9.30 4.13
CA TYR A 139 2.70 -10.42 4.13
C TYR A 139 3.28 -10.63 5.52
N VAL A 140 3.36 -11.90 5.94
CA VAL A 140 4.07 -12.33 7.15
C VAL A 140 5.33 -13.09 6.75
N ARG A 141 6.30 -13.14 7.66
CA ARG A 141 7.51 -13.95 7.50
C ARG A 141 7.33 -15.30 8.18
N GLU A 142 7.69 -16.37 7.47
CA GLU A 142 7.76 -17.74 7.98
C GLU A 142 9.12 -18.33 7.61
N GLY A 143 10.04 -18.32 8.58
CA GLY A 143 11.43 -18.74 8.34
C GLY A 143 12.11 -17.87 7.29
N ASN A 144 12.43 -18.45 6.13
CA ASN A 144 13.04 -17.80 4.98
C ASN A 144 12.04 -17.51 3.84
N ALA A 145 10.73 -17.69 4.07
CA ALA A 145 9.68 -17.38 3.12
C ALA A 145 8.84 -16.20 3.61
N LEU A 146 8.27 -15.46 2.68
CA LEU A 146 7.15 -14.55 2.95
C LEU A 146 5.87 -15.21 2.46
N ARG A 147 4.81 -15.09 3.26
CA ARG A 147 3.51 -15.63 2.94
C ARG A 147 2.46 -14.51 2.91
N PRO A 148 1.68 -14.36 1.82
CA PRO A 148 0.55 -13.45 1.82
C PRO A 148 -0.50 -13.95 2.83
N VAL A 149 -1.05 -13.04 3.62
CA VAL A 149 -2.16 -13.31 4.54
C VAL A 149 -3.39 -12.46 4.23
N LEU A 150 -3.25 -11.40 3.43
CA LEU A 150 -4.35 -10.60 2.91
C LEU A 150 -4.01 -10.25 1.48
N GLU A 151 -4.93 -10.44 0.53
CA GLU A 151 -4.80 -9.98 -0.84
C GLU A 151 -6.12 -9.41 -1.36
N GLY A 152 -6.05 -8.46 -2.29
CA GLY A 152 -7.22 -7.94 -2.99
C GLY A 152 -8.11 -6.98 -2.20
N LEU A 153 -7.69 -6.50 -1.03
CA LEU A 153 -8.45 -5.50 -0.27
C LEU A 153 -8.29 -4.13 -0.92
N VAL A 154 -9.33 -3.62 -1.57
CA VAL A 154 -9.35 -2.26 -2.12
C VAL A 154 -9.42 -1.26 -0.96
N ILE A 155 -8.33 -0.55 -0.68
CA ILE A 155 -8.28 0.46 0.39
C ILE A 155 -8.58 1.87 -0.10
N ALA A 156 -8.56 2.10 -1.41
CA ALA A 156 -9.06 3.33 -2.03
C ALA A 156 -9.67 3.00 -3.39
N LYS A 157 -10.81 3.61 -3.73
CA LYS A 157 -11.41 3.54 -5.05
C LYS A 157 -12.03 4.88 -5.40
N SER A 158 -11.81 5.33 -6.63
CA SER A 158 -12.52 6.43 -7.25
C SER A 158 -13.10 5.94 -8.56
N ASN A 159 -14.38 6.16 -8.81
CA ASN A 159 -14.99 5.86 -10.10
C ASN A 159 -16.07 6.88 -10.43
N GLY A 160 -16.30 7.14 -11.71
CA GLY A 160 -17.31 8.10 -12.13
C GLY A 160 -17.78 7.88 -13.56
N GLU A 161 -18.77 8.66 -13.93
CA GLU A 161 -19.32 8.75 -15.28
C GLU A 161 -19.65 10.21 -15.55
N PHE A 162 -19.19 10.72 -16.68
CA PHE A 162 -19.29 12.12 -17.09
C PHE A 162 -19.65 12.25 -18.57
N VAL A 163 -20.52 13.22 -18.86
CA VAL A 163 -20.75 13.78 -20.20
C VAL A 163 -20.48 15.28 -20.09
N ASP A 164 -19.39 15.73 -20.70
CA ASP A 164 -18.81 17.05 -20.48
C ASP A 164 -18.58 17.36 -18.99
N CYS A 165 -19.43 18.21 -18.41
CA CYS A 165 -19.34 18.59 -17.01
C CYS A 165 -20.33 17.84 -16.13
N GLU A 166 -21.34 17.19 -16.71
CA GLU A 166 -22.43 16.59 -15.97
C GLU A 166 -22.10 15.13 -15.68
N GLY A 167 -22.34 14.70 -14.45
CA GLY A 167 -21.95 13.35 -14.07
C GLY A 167 -21.82 13.17 -12.57
N TYR A 168 -21.13 12.11 -12.20
CA TYR A 168 -20.84 11.82 -10.81
C TYR A 168 -19.48 11.17 -10.61
N GLU A 169 -18.97 11.31 -9.40
CA GLU A 169 -17.82 10.59 -8.90
C GLU A 169 -18.17 9.96 -7.55
N LYS A 170 -17.78 8.71 -7.33
CA LYS A 170 -17.83 8.03 -6.04
C LYS A 170 -16.41 7.78 -5.59
N LYS A 171 -16.09 8.20 -4.36
CA LYS A 171 -14.82 7.93 -3.69
C LYS A 171 -15.05 7.11 -2.44
N ILE A 172 -14.24 6.08 -2.24
CA ILE A 172 -14.16 5.33 -0.99
C ILE A 172 -12.71 5.25 -0.52
N ARG A 173 -12.52 5.28 0.79
CA ARG A 173 -11.25 5.03 1.47
C ARG A 173 -11.49 4.10 2.64
N ARG A 174 -10.58 3.17 2.85
CA ARG A 174 -10.62 2.21 3.95
C ARG A 174 -9.37 2.33 4.80
N SER A 175 -9.53 2.34 6.12
CA SER A 175 -8.45 2.09 7.06
C SER A 175 -8.49 0.64 7.50
N VAL A 176 -7.31 0.08 7.79
CA VAL A 176 -7.15 -1.27 8.34
C VAL A 176 -6.48 -1.15 9.70
N GLU A 177 -7.13 -1.69 10.72
CA GLU A 177 -6.65 -1.71 12.10
C GLU A 177 -6.54 -3.15 12.57
N VAL A 178 -5.57 -3.44 13.44
CA VAL A 178 -5.52 -4.72 14.14
C VAL A 178 -6.60 -4.71 15.23
N GLY A 179 -7.49 -5.70 15.18
CA GLY A 179 -8.59 -5.87 16.12
C GLY A 179 -8.16 -6.48 17.46
N PRO A 180 -9.05 -6.48 18.47
CA PRO A 180 -8.77 -7.03 19.79
C PRO A 180 -8.96 -8.56 19.87
N THR A 181 -9.68 -9.14 18.91
CA THR A 181 -9.94 -10.59 18.81
C THR A 181 -8.89 -11.26 17.94
N SER A 182 -8.69 -12.56 18.13
CA SER A 182 -7.80 -13.37 17.30
C SER A 182 -8.43 -14.72 16.98
N HIS A 183 -8.13 -15.22 15.80
CA HIS A 183 -8.54 -16.53 15.32
C HIS A 183 -7.35 -17.19 14.64
N HIS A 184 -7.21 -18.51 14.84
CA HIS A 184 -6.12 -19.30 14.25
C HIS A 184 -4.71 -18.69 14.45
N GLY A 185 -4.48 -18.04 15.59
CA GLY A 185 -3.18 -17.49 15.98
C GLY A 185 -2.89 -16.07 15.52
N LEU A 186 -3.71 -15.47 14.64
CA LEU A 186 -3.56 -14.07 14.22
C LEU A 186 -4.75 -13.22 14.66
N ALA A 187 -4.49 -11.96 14.99
CA ALA A 187 -5.52 -10.97 15.31
C ALA A 187 -6.42 -10.71 14.09
N ASP A 188 -7.71 -10.53 14.33
CA ASP A 188 -8.64 -10.12 13.27
C ASP A 188 -8.31 -8.71 12.78
N LEU A 189 -8.65 -8.40 11.54
CA LEU A 189 -8.48 -7.06 10.99
C LEU A 189 -9.81 -6.33 10.98
N ILE A 190 -9.79 -5.08 11.39
CA ILE A 190 -10.95 -4.21 11.30
C ILE A 190 -10.76 -3.28 10.11
N VAL A 191 -11.72 -3.31 9.20
CA VAL A 191 -11.76 -2.42 8.03
C VAL A 191 -12.85 -1.38 8.21
N THR A 192 -12.48 -0.10 8.30
CA THR A 192 -13.43 1.02 8.37
C THR A 192 -13.50 1.70 7.02
N THR A 193 -14.69 1.76 6.41
CA THR A 193 -14.92 2.42 5.12
C THR A 193 -15.56 3.78 5.32
N ARG A 194 -14.97 4.79 4.66
CA ARG A 194 -15.55 6.13 4.48
C ARG A 194 -15.65 6.43 2.99
N GLY A 195 -16.57 7.30 2.60
CA GLY A 195 -16.67 7.70 1.21
C GLY A 195 -17.56 8.90 0.98
N SER A 196 -17.59 9.35 -0.26
CA SER A 196 -18.40 10.46 -0.73
C SER A 196 -18.89 10.20 -2.15
N LYS A 197 -20.01 10.83 -2.51
CA LYS A 197 -20.50 10.94 -3.89
C LYS A 197 -20.54 12.41 -4.26
N THR A 198 -19.82 12.78 -5.30
CA THR A 198 -19.89 14.10 -5.94
C THR A 198 -20.83 13.99 -7.12
N LYS A 199 -21.78 14.92 -7.27
CA LYS A 199 -22.61 15.08 -8.47
C LYS A 199 -22.29 16.43 -9.09
N ASN A 200 -22.03 16.44 -10.39
CA ASN A 200 -21.81 17.64 -11.16
C ASN A 200 -22.99 17.88 -12.09
N THR A 201 -23.43 19.13 -12.19
CA THR A 201 -24.56 19.56 -13.04
C THR A 201 -24.24 20.88 -13.73
N ARG A 202 -24.77 21.07 -14.94
CA ARG A 202 -24.65 22.34 -15.65
C ARG A 202 -25.59 23.38 -15.06
N SER A 203 -25.09 24.57 -14.77
CA SER A 203 -25.88 25.74 -14.39
C SER A 203 -25.44 26.93 -15.23
N GLY A 204 -26.18 27.23 -16.30
CA GLY A 204 -25.76 28.19 -17.32
C GLY A 204 -24.44 27.74 -17.98
N GLN A 205 -23.41 28.59 -17.96
CA GLN A 205 -22.07 28.23 -18.46
C GLN A 205 -21.18 27.56 -17.40
N GLN A 206 -21.61 27.49 -16.14
CA GLN A 206 -20.82 26.96 -15.04
C GLN A 206 -21.11 25.48 -14.77
N CYS A 207 -20.10 24.76 -14.28
CA CYS A 207 -20.26 23.44 -13.69
C CYS A 207 -20.33 23.59 -12.17
N VAL A 208 -21.42 23.11 -11.56
CA VAL A 208 -21.62 23.18 -10.12
C VAL A 208 -21.57 21.77 -9.55
N SER A 209 -20.84 21.60 -8.46
CA SER A 209 -20.67 20.32 -7.78
C SER A 209 -21.39 20.30 -6.44
N SER A 210 -22.05 19.18 -6.13
CA SER A 210 -22.59 18.87 -4.80
C SER A 210 -21.98 17.59 -4.27
N VAL A 211 -21.60 17.59 -2.99
CA VAL A 211 -20.94 16.44 -2.35
C VAL A 211 -21.83 15.88 -1.25
N THR A 212 -22.12 14.60 -1.33
CA THR A 212 -22.81 13.84 -0.28
C THR A 212 -21.82 12.88 0.39
N GLN A 213 -21.73 12.93 1.72
CA GLN A 213 -20.93 11.96 2.47
C GLN A 213 -21.69 10.64 2.60
N LEU A 214 -21.01 9.53 2.38
CA LEU A 214 -21.57 8.20 2.57
C LEU A 214 -21.50 7.81 4.05
N LYS A 215 -22.47 7.01 4.51
CA LYS A 215 -22.44 6.46 5.86
C LYS A 215 -21.17 5.64 6.06
N GLN A 216 -20.47 5.90 7.16
CA GLN A 216 -19.31 5.10 7.56
C GLN A 216 -19.77 3.67 7.89
N THR A 217 -19.04 2.68 7.39
CA THR A 217 -19.26 1.26 7.71
C THR A 217 -17.99 0.64 8.27
N ARG A 218 -18.14 -0.45 9.01
CA ARG A 218 -17.04 -1.20 9.63
C ARG A 218 -17.32 -2.68 9.46
N ILE A 219 -16.32 -3.45 9.06
CA ILE A 219 -16.36 -4.91 9.04
C ILE A 219 -15.13 -5.46 9.79
N THR A 220 -15.24 -6.70 10.21
CA THR A 220 -14.12 -7.48 10.74
C THR A 220 -13.78 -8.57 9.72
N LEU A 221 -12.51 -8.66 9.33
CA LEU A 221 -11.96 -9.78 8.60
C LEU A 221 -11.35 -10.74 9.62
N THR A 222 -12.00 -11.88 9.79
CA THR A 222 -11.49 -12.96 10.63
C THR A 222 -10.41 -13.72 9.88
N TYR A 223 -9.31 -14.06 10.57
CA TYR A 223 -8.29 -14.93 9.99
C TYR A 223 -8.80 -16.37 9.96
N ASP A 224 -8.80 -17.03 8.80
CA ASP A 224 -9.33 -18.40 8.64
C ASP A 224 -8.29 -19.51 8.92
N GLY A 225 -7.06 -19.12 9.26
CA GLY A 225 -5.91 -20.02 9.42
C GLY A 225 -4.96 -20.03 8.23
N GLU A 226 -5.37 -19.48 7.09
CA GLU A 226 -4.55 -19.30 5.90
C GLU A 226 -4.45 -17.81 5.55
N GLN A 227 -5.59 -17.13 5.40
CA GLN A 227 -5.71 -15.74 4.97
C GLN A 227 -6.90 -15.00 5.60
N TYR A 228 -6.94 -13.68 5.40
CA TYR A 228 -8.11 -12.85 5.64
C TYR A 228 -8.94 -12.80 4.37
N VAL A 229 -10.10 -13.47 4.37
CA VAL A 229 -11.00 -13.49 3.21
C VAL A 229 -11.65 -12.12 3.04
N VAL A 230 -11.30 -11.43 1.95
CA VAL A 230 -11.88 -10.13 1.61
C VAL A 230 -13.28 -10.35 1.01
N PRO A 231 -14.35 -9.71 1.51
CA PRO A 231 -15.68 -9.78 0.90
C PRO A 231 -15.70 -9.19 -0.51
N GLU A 232 -16.62 -9.64 -1.36
CA GLU A 232 -16.70 -9.24 -2.77
C GLU A 232 -16.77 -7.71 -2.96
N ASP A 233 -17.63 -7.01 -2.21
CA ASP A 233 -17.76 -5.54 -2.23
C ASP A 233 -16.50 -4.76 -1.80
N PHE A 234 -15.49 -5.48 -1.28
CA PHE A 234 -14.21 -4.94 -0.85
C PHE A 234 -13.08 -5.26 -1.82
N ARG A 235 -13.37 -6.03 -2.88
CA ARG A 235 -12.46 -6.32 -3.99
C ARG A 235 -12.69 -5.34 -5.14
N GLY A 236 -11.77 -5.36 -6.10
CA GLY A 236 -11.68 -4.39 -7.19
C GLY A 236 -11.86 -5.01 -8.57
N TYR A 237 -12.74 -6.01 -8.67
CA TYR A 237 -13.20 -6.62 -9.92
C TYR A 237 -14.40 -5.84 -10.48
#